data_AF-A0A5K1A7Q9-F1
#
_entry.id   AF-A0A5K1A7Q9-F1
#
_cell.length_a   1.000
_cell.length_b   1.000
_cell.length_c   1.000
_cell.angle_alpha   90.00
_cell.angle_beta   90.00
_cell.angle_gamma   90.00
#
_symmetry.space_group_name_H-M   'P 1'
#
loop_
_entity.id
_entity.type
_entity.pdbx_description
1 polymer ?
#
loop_
_entity_poly.entity_id
_entity_poly.type
_entity_poly.pdbx_seq_one_letter_code
_entity_poly.pdbx_strand_id
1 'polypeptide(L)' 'ALAKLKVDDVFRAPCNAFVLYPASGGNLHCLQAVTPCAVLDVLGPPYSVHDGRDSTYYQEFPYSSFS' A
#
# COMPACT_ATOMS: atom_id res chain seq x y z
N ALA A 1 4.80 3.29 -14.75
CA ALA A 1 5.31 4.43 -13.95
C ALA A 1 6.48 3.94 -13.12
N LEU A 2 7.46 4.80 -12.81
CA LEU A 2 8.54 4.45 -11.89
C LEU A 2 8.12 4.72 -10.45
N ALA A 3 8.47 3.81 -9.53
CA ALA A 3 8.22 3.94 -8.11
C ALA A 3 9.49 3.61 -7.32
N LYS A 4 9.55 4.06 -6.06
CA LYS A 4 10.63 3.74 -5.13
C LYS A 4 10.08 2.93 -3.97
N LEU A 5 10.65 1.74 -3.75
CA LEU A 5 10.32 0.89 -2.62
C LEU A 5 10.44 1.66 -1.29
N LYS A 6 9.42 1.56 -0.44
CA LYS A 6 9.37 2.20 0.87
C LYS A 6 9.52 1.23 2.02
N VAL A 7 8.84 0.09 1.94
CA VAL A 7 8.82 -0.94 2.96
C VAL A 7 8.73 -2.29 2.25
N ASP A 8 9.53 -3.24 2.71
CA ASP A 8 9.51 -4.65 2.32
C ASP A 8 9.91 -5.45 3.58
N ASP A 9 8.92 -5.81 4.39
CA ASP A 9 9.15 -6.42 5.71
C ASP A 9 7.92 -7.22 6.18
N VAL A 10 8.11 -8.07 7.21
CA VAL A 10 7.07 -8.87 7.86
C VAL A 10 6.70 -8.25 9.20
N PHE A 11 5.44 -7.81 9.32
CA PHE A 11 4.92 -7.22 10.56
C PHE A 11 4.18 -8.25 11.42
N ARG A 12 4.35 -8.13 12.74
CA ARG A 12 3.67 -8.97 13.74
C ARG A 12 3.09 -8.09 14.83
N ALA A 13 1.94 -8.49 15.39
CA ALA A 13 1.39 -7.83 16.56
C ALA A 13 2.26 -8.10 17.80
N PRO A 14 2.43 -7.13 18.71
CA PRO A 14 1.97 -5.75 18.60
C PRO A 14 2.83 -4.93 17.63
N CYS A 15 2.20 -4.07 16.84
CA CYS A 15 2.88 -3.11 15.97
C CYS A 15 2.22 -1.73 16.09
N ASN A 16 2.98 -0.68 15.78
CA ASN A 16 2.42 0.67 15.67
C ASN A 16 1.52 0.77 14.44
N ALA A 17 0.58 1.73 14.46
CA ALA A 17 -0.17 2.07 13.27
C ALA A 17 0.75 2.67 12.20
N PHE A 18 0.48 2.33 10.94
CA PHE A 18 1.14 2.90 9.78
C PHE A 18 0.30 4.05 9.23
N VAL A 19 0.95 5.09 8.73
CA VAL A 19 0.28 6.25 8.13
C VAL A 19 0.83 6.47 6.73
N LEU A 20 -0.08 6.52 5.76
CA LEU A 20 0.21 6.81 4.36
C LEU A 20 -0.54 8.08 3.95
N TYR A 21 0.09 8.85 3.06
CA TYR A 21 -0.44 10.11 2.54
C TYR A 21 -0.56 10.01 1.01
N PRO A 22 -1.33 10.90 0.34
CA PRO A 22 -1.55 10.80 -1.10
C PRO A 22 -0.28 10.69 -1.97
N ALA A 23 0.86 11.23 -1.52
CA ALA A 23 2.13 11.18 -2.25
C ALA A 23 3.35 10.78 -1.39
N SER A 24 3.15 10.27 -0.17
CA SER A 24 4.24 9.85 0.72
C SER A 24 3.82 8.74 1.69
N GLY A 25 4.76 8.17 2.43
CA GLY A 25 4.47 7.10 3.40
C GLY A 25 4.12 5.72 2.78
N GLY A 26 4.18 5.57 1.45
CA GLY A 26 3.88 4.30 0.78
C GLY A 26 2.43 4.19 0.28
N ASN A 27 1.96 5.21 -0.45
CA ASN A 27 0.58 5.24 -0.99
C ASN A 27 0.22 4.04 -1.89
N LEU A 28 1.23 3.38 -2.48
CA LEU A 28 1.08 2.10 -3.16
C LEU A 28 1.65 1.02 -2.23
N HIS A 29 0.85 0.01 -1.91
CA HIS A 29 1.24 -1.08 -1.02
C HIS A 29 0.51 -2.39 -1.37
N CYS A 30 1.09 -3.49 -0.92
CA CYS A 30 0.51 -4.83 -0.96
C CYS A 30 0.69 -5.45 0.42
N LEU A 31 -0.35 -6.11 0.94
CA LEU A 31 -0.29 -6.85 2.20
C LEU A 31 -0.51 -8.32 1.93
N GLN A 32 0.43 -9.16 2.37
CA GLN A 32 0.34 -10.60 2.26
C GLN A 32 0.31 -11.23 3.65
N ALA A 33 -0.76 -11.95 3.97
CA ALA A 33 -0.87 -12.68 5.23
C ALA A 33 0.09 -13.87 5.26
N VAL A 34 1.08 -13.85 6.16
CA VAL A 34 1.99 -14.98 6.42
C VAL A 34 1.35 -15.99 7.39
N THR A 35 0.54 -15.48 8.32
CA THR A 35 -0.29 -16.23 9.26
C THR A 35 -1.69 -15.60 9.28
N PRO A 36 -2.74 -16.26 9.81
CA PRO A 36 -4.02 -15.60 10.03
C PRO A 36 -3.82 -14.29 10.82
N CYS A 37 -4.30 -13.19 10.26
CA CYS A 37 -4.15 -11.85 10.81
C CYS A 37 -5.38 -11.00 10.50
N ALA A 38 -5.56 -9.93 11.26
CA ALA A 38 -6.56 -8.90 11.02
C ALA A 38 -5.85 -7.56 10.80
N VAL A 39 -6.34 -6.80 9.83
CA VAL A 39 -5.90 -5.43 9.54
C VAL A 39 -7.08 -4.51 9.77
N LEU A 40 -6.86 -3.42 10.49
CA LEU A 40 -7.85 -2.36 10.71
C LEU A 40 -7.38 -1.10 10.00
N ASP A 41 -8.08 -0.72 8.94
CA ASP A 41 -7.79 0.50 8.18
C ASP A 41 -8.80 1.60 8.46
N VAL A 42 -8.30 2.83 8.54
CA VAL A 42 -9.10 4.06 8.60
C VAL A 42 -8.75 4.90 7.38
N LEU A 43 -9.72 5.09 6.48
CA LEU A 43 -9.55 5.80 5.21
C LEU A 43 -10.14 7.21 5.30
N GLY A 44 -9.35 8.23 4.94
CA GLY A 44 -9.73 9.63 5.01
C GLY A 44 -9.23 10.46 3.82
N PRO A 45 -10.10 10.82 2.85
CA PRO A 45 -11.47 10.34 2.65
C PRO A 45 -11.51 8.89 2.12
N PRO A 46 -12.66 8.19 2.20
CA PRO A 46 -12.83 6.90 1.54
C PRO A 46 -12.81 7.05 0.00
N TYR A 47 -12.58 5.93 -0.68
CA TYR A 47 -12.70 5.82 -2.13
C TYR A 47 -14.10 6.22 -2.60
N SER A 48 -14.18 6.85 -3.78
CA SER A 48 -15.42 7.33 -4.37
C SER A 48 -15.21 7.56 -5.86
N VAL A 49 -15.84 6.74 -6.69
CA VAL A 49 -15.80 6.87 -8.16
C VAL A 49 -16.36 8.23 -8.60
N HIS A 50 -17.44 8.68 -7.96
CA HIS A 50 -18.10 9.95 -8.25
C HIS A 50 -17.18 11.15 -8.01
N ASP A 51 -16.28 11.04 -7.03
CA ASP A 51 -15.32 12.10 -6.71
C ASP A 51 -13.92 11.86 -7.32
N GLY A 52 -13.78 10.88 -8.22
CA GLY A 52 -12.50 10.54 -8.88
C GLY A 52 -11.44 9.92 -7.96
N ARG A 53 -11.87 9.31 -6.85
CA ARG A 53 -11.01 8.56 -5.91
C ARG A 53 -11.21 7.06 -6.09
N ASP A 54 -11.07 6.58 -7.31
CA ASP A 54 -11.11 5.17 -7.65
C ASP A 54 -9.90 4.42 -7.08
N SER A 55 -10.09 3.14 -6.75
CA SER A 55 -8.97 2.27 -6.39
C SER A 55 -8.38 1.65 -7.66
N THR A 56 -7.10 1.93 -7.92
CA THR A 56 -6.37 1.40 -9.08
C THR A 56 -5.36 0.36 -8.60
N TYR A 57 -5.34 -0.80 -9.26
CA TYR A 57 -4.40 -1.89 -8.96
C TYR A 57 -3.20 -1.85 -9.90
N TYR A 58 -2.04 -2.20 -9.36
CA TYR A 58 -0.77 -2.23 -10.08
C TYR A 58 -0.09 -3.57 -9.84
N GLN A 59 0.64 -4.05 -10.85
CA GLN A 59 1.58 -5.16 -10.71
C GLN A 59 2.99 -4.58 -10.71
N GLU A 60 3.81 -4.99 -9.74
CA GLU A 60 5.21 -4.58 -9.68
C GLU A 60 6.09 -5.44 -10.59
N PHE A 61 7.13 -4.80 -11.11
CA PHE A 61 8.18 -5.44 -11.89
C PHE A 61 9.51 -4.80 -11.49
N PRO A 62 10.61 -5.57 -11.39
CA PRO A 62 11.93 -5.01 -11.16
C PRO A 62 12.29 -3.95 -12.20
N TYR A 63 12.97 -2.89 -11.79
CA TYR A 63 13.43 -1.85 -12.72
C TYR A 63 14.30 -2.43 -13.85
N SER A 64 15.10 -3.45 -13.53
CA SER A 64 15.95 -4.18 -14.48
C SER A 64 15.17 -5.00 -15.51
N SER A 65 13.86 -5.20 -15.35
CA SER A 65 13.03 -5.91 -16.34
C SER A 65 12.78 -5.08 -17.60
N PHE A 66 13.06 -3.78 -17.58
CA PHE A 66 12.85 -2.85 -18.70
C PHE A 66 14.11 -2.10 -19.12
N SER A 67 15.28 -2.54 -18.65
CA SER A 67 16.60 -2.03 -19.02
C SER A 67 17.26 -2.89 -20.08
#